data_AF-A0A434BLU3-F1
#
_entry.id   AF-A0A434BLU3-F1
#
_cell.length_a   1.000
_cell.length_b   1.000
_cell.length_c   1.000
_cell.angle_alpha   90.00
_cell.angle_beta   90.00
_cell.angle_gamma   90.00
#
_symmetry.space_group_name_H-M   'P 1'
#
loop_
_entity.id
_entity.type
_entity.pdbx_description
1 polymer ?
#
loop_
_entity_poly.entity_id
_entity_poly.type
_entity_poly.pdbx_seq_one_letter_code
_entity_poly.pdbx_strand_id
1 'polypeptide(L)'
;ILIVLYVRKHPLRLAGANLALLRPDPTLLRIVVVKGVPMGLQMIVISAAALTVMGIVNSYGSQVAAAYGIAAQLWTYIQMPALAIGAAVSSMAAQNVGAGRRDRIGRIAASGVGFNLVLTGGLVAVLSVFDRSVLS
;
A
#
# COMPACT_ATOMS: atom_id res chain seq x y z
N ILE A 1 4.76 -27.16 7.64
CA ILE A 1 4.47 -26.87 6.21
C ILE A 1 5.54 -27.44 5.28
N LEU A 2 6.82 -27.08 5.45
CA LEU A 2 7.94 -27.60 4.64
C LEU A 2 8.06 -29.14 4.65
N ILE A 3 7.89 -29.77 5.82
CA ILE A 3 7.93 -31.22 5.99
C ILE A 3 6.77 -31.92 5.25
N VAL A 4 5.57 -31.31 5.25
CA VAL A 4 4.37 -31.83 4.59
C VAL A 4 4.52 -31.81 3.06
N LEU A 5 5.17 -30.77 2.52
CA LEU A 5 5.50 -30.66 1.09
C LEU A 5 6.51 -31.74 0.65
N TYR A 6 7.44 -32.12 1.52
CA TYR A 6 8.48 -33.11 1.23
C TYR A 6 7.94 -34.55 1.18
N VAL A 7 6.98 -34.87 2.06
CA VAL A 7 6.35 -36.19 2.15
C VAL A 7 5.32 -36.42 1.03
N ARG A 8 4.59 -35.39 0.58
CA ARG A 8 3.55 -35.53 -0.45
C ARG A 8 4.01 -35.45 -1.92
N LYS A 9 5.33 -35.44 -2.19
CA LYS A 9 5.90 -35.37 -3.56
C LYS A 9 5.22 -34.32 -4.47
N HIS A 10 5.00 -33.12 -3.94
CA HIS A 10 4.38 -32.04 -4.70
C HIS A 10 5.36 -31.50 -5.77
N PRO A 11 4.90 -31.06 -6.97
CA PRO A 11 5.73 -30.46 -8.02
C PRO A 11 6.52 -29.19 -7.62
N LEU A 12 6.42 -28.77 -6.36
CA LEU A 12 7.16 -27.65 -5.76
C LEU A 12 8.35 -28.10 -4.89
N ARG A 13 8.84 -29.34 -5.05
CA ARG A 13 10.08 -29.79 -4.39
C ARG A 13 11.26 -28.92 -4.87
N LEU A 14 11.68 -27.98 -4.03
CA LEU A 14 12.95 -27.25 -4.12
C LEU A 14 14.12 -28.18 -3.73
N ALA A 15 14.35 -29.24 -4.49
CA ALA A 15 15.51 -30.11 -4.33
C ALA A 15 16.10 -30.44 -5.71
N GLY A 16 17.34 -29.99 -5.96
CA GLY A 16 18.07 -30.22 -7.21
C GLY A 16 18.05 -29.00 -8.14
N ALA A 17 17.60 -29.16 -9.38
CA ALA A 17 17.68 -28.17 -10.48
C ALA A 17 17.10 -26.77 -10.17
N ASN A 18 16.24 -26.66 -9.15
CA ASN A 18 15.71 -25.38 -8.67
C ASN A 18 16.65 -24.60 -7.72
N LEU A 19 17.81 -25.15 -7.34
CA LEU A 19 18.88 -24.39 -6.65
C LEU A 19 19.56 -23.37 -7.57
N ALA A 20 19.47 -23.58 -8.90
CA ALA A 20 19.95 -22.60 -9.87
C ALA A 20 19.07 -21.33 -9.90
N LEU A 21 17.79 -21.42 -9.53
CA LEU A 21 16.89 -20.26 -9.32
C LEU A 21 17.26 -19.44 -8.07
N LEU A 22 18.11 -19.96 -7.19
CA LEU A 22 18.64 -19.22 -6.04
C LEU A 22 19.77 -18.26 -6.45
N ARG A 23 20.33 -18.39 -7.66
CA ARG A 23 21.29 -17.41 -8.16
C ARG A 23 20.53 -16.15 -8.51
N PRO A 24 20.78 -15.03 -7.80
CA PRO A 24 20.02 -13.81 -8.04
C PRO A 24 20.30 -13.34 -9.47
N ASP A 25 19.26 -13.37 -10.30
CA ASP A 25 19.36 -12.87 -11.66
C ASP A 25 19.67 -11.36 -11.59
N PRO A 26 20.83 -10.91 -12.12
CA PRO A 26 21.23 -9.51 -12.06
C PRO A 26 20.19 -8.58 -12.73
N THR A 27 19.38 -9.10 -13.64
CA THR A 27 18.27 -8.37 -14.28
C THR A 27 17.14 -8.10 -13.30
N LEU A 28 16.73 -9.10 -12.50
CA LEU A 28 15.69 -8.96 -11.47
C LEU A 28 16.18 -8.06 -10.33
N LEU A 29 17.43 -8.22 -9.89
CA LEU A 29 18.04 -7.34 -8.90
C LEU A 29 18.02 -5.88 -9.37
N ARG A 30 18.39 -5.61 -10.63
CA ARG A 30 18.36 -4.26 -11.18
C ARG A 30 16.95 -3.68 -11.20
N ILE A 31 15.93 -4.46 -11.55
CA ILE A 31 14.53 -4.01 -11.55
C ILE A 31 14.08 -3.65 -10.13
N VAL A 32 14.40 -4.49 -9.14
CA VAL A 32 14.04 -4.25 -7.74
C VAL A 32 14.74 -3.00 -7.21
N VAL A 33 16.03 -2.82 -7.48
CA VAL A 33 16.80 -1.64 -7.04
C VAL A 33 16.28 -0.37 -7.73
N VAL A 34 16.10 -0.39 -9.05
CA VAL A 34 15.65 0.79 -9.81
C VAL A 34 14.22 1.21 -9.42
N LYS A 35 13.34 0.28 -9.04
CA LYS A 35 12.00 0.61 -8.54
C LYS A 35 11.95 0.92 -7.04
N GLY A 36 12.78 0.25 -6.26
CA GLY A 36 12.83 0.37 -4.81
C GLY A 36 13.51 1.65 -4.33
N VAL A 37 14.56 2.11 -5.02
CA VAL A 37 15.27 3.35 -4.68
C VAL A 37 14.33 4.58 -4.74
N PRO A 38 13.55 4.82 -5.81
CA PRO A 38 12.57 5.89 -5.85
C PRO A 38 11.53 5.82 -4.73
N MET A 39 11.01 4.61 -4.43
CA MET A 39 10.07 4.42 -3.32
C MET A 39 10.69 4.75 -1.96
N GLY A 40 11.93 4.32 -1.72
CA GLY A 40 12.66 4.63 -0.49
C GLY A 40 12.90 6.13 -0.34
N LEU A 41 13.33 6.80 -1.42
CA LEU A 41 13.53 8.25 -1.43
C LEU A 41 12.22 9.00 -1.16
N GLN A 42 11.11 8.60 -1.79
CA GLN A 42 9.79 9.16 -1.52
C GLN A 42 9.43 9.03 -0.03
N MET A 43 9.72 7.88 0.58
CA MET A 43 9.42 7.63 1.98
C MET A 43 10.26 8.51 2.92
N ILE A 44 11.53 8.77 2.57
CA ILE A 44 12.40 9.73 3.29
C ILE A 44 11.81 11.14 3.22
N VAL A 45 11.38 11.59 2.04
CA VAL A 45 10.78 12.93 1.86
C VAL A 45 9.51 13.08 2.70
N ILE A 46 8.62 12.09 2.69
CA ILE A 46 7.38 12.11 3.50
C ILE A 46 7.71 12.16 4.99
N SER A 47 8.67 11.36 5.44
CA SER A 47 9.07 11.31 6.85
C SER A 47 9.71 12.64 7.29
N ALA A 48 10.57 13.23 6.45
CA ALA A 48 11.17 14.53 6.72
C ALA A 48 10.11 15.63 6.80
N ALA A 49 9.14 15.66 5.87
CA ALA A 49 8.05 16.61 5.90
C ALA A 49 7.20 16.47 7.19
N ALA A 50 6.88 15.24 7.59
CA ALA A 50 6.14 15.00 8.83
C ALA A 50 6.89 15.52 10.07
N LEU A 51 8.21 15.31 10.14
CA LEU A 51 9.05 15.83 11.22
C LEU A 51 9.13 17.37 11.21
N THR A 52 9.26 17.99 10.04
CA THR A 52 9.25 19.46 9.91
C THR A 52 7.93 20.05 10.39
N VAL A 53 6.80 19.50 9.93
CA VAL A 53 5.47 19.95 10.37
C VAL A 53 5.29 19.76 11.87
N MET A 54 5.71 18.61 12.42
CA MET A 54 5.64 18.35 13.85
C MET A 54 6.51 19.34 14.66
N GLY A 55 7.70 19.69 14.17
CA GLY A 55 8.55 20.71 14.78
C GLY A 55 7.91 22.10 14.78
N ILE A 56 7.30 22.50 13.66
CA ILE A 56 6.54 23.75 13.55
C ILE A 56 5.37 23.73 14.53
N VAL A 57 4.55 22.69 14.51
CA VAL A 57 3.35 22.58 15.36
C VAL A 57 3.70 22.59 16.85
N ASN A 58 4.79 21.94 17.27
CA ASN A 58 5.24 21.96 18.66
C ASN A 58 5.58 23.37 19.16
N SER A 59 5.98 24.30 18.29
CA SER A 59 6.24 25.69 18.66
C SER A 59 4.98 26.53 18.90
N TYR A 60 3.83 26.09 18.40
CA TYR A 60 2.52 26.77 18.59
C TYR A 60 1.77 26.32 19.85
N GLY A 61 2.39 25.47 20.68
CA GLY A 61 1.85 25.02 21.97
C GLY A 61 1.15 23.66 21.93
N SER A 62 0.85 23.12 23.12
CA SER A 62 0.38 21.73 23.29
C SER A 62 -0.97 21.45 22.62
N GLN A 63 -1.84 22.45 22.51
CA GLN A 63 -3.18 22.29 21.93
C GLN A 63 -3.12 22.06 20.42
N VAL A 64 -2.24 22.77 19.70
CA VAL A 64 -2.04 22.58 18.25
C VAL A 64 -1.35 21.24 17.96
N ALA A 65 -0.40 20.84 18.82
CA ALA A 65 0.23 19.51 18.74
C ALA A 65 -0.75 18.35 18.96
N ALA A 66 -1.67 18.49 19.92
CA ALA A 66 -2.72 17.50 20.14
C ALA A 66 -3.68 17.40 18.94
N ALA A 67 -4.10 18.54 18.37
CA ALA A 67 -4.94 18.58 17.17
C ALA A 67 -4.24 17.94 15.95
N TYR A 68 -2.94 18.22 15.76
CA TYR A 68 -2.15 17.58 14.69
C TYR A 68 -2.04 16.07 14.88
N GLY A 69 -1.87 15.59 16.12
CA GLY A 69 -1.88 14.16 16.43
C GLY A 69 -3.19 13.47 16.03
N ILE A 70 -4.33 14.09 16.35
CA ILE A 70 -5.65 13.61 15.94
C ILE A 70 -5.77 13.60 14.41
N ALA A 71 -5.35 14.68 13.74
CA ALA A 71 -5.38 14.78 12.29
C ALA A 71 -4.50 13.72 11.60
N ALA A 72 -3.29 13.46 12.11
CA ALA A 72 -2.39 12.44 11.59
C ALA A 72 -2.96 11.02 11.73
N GLN A 73 -3.66 10.77 12.84
CA GLN A 73 -4.33 9.49 13.06
C GLN A 73 -5.53 9.31 12.13
N LEU A 74 -6.31 10.37 11.94
CA LEU A 74 -7.40 10.39 10.97
C LEU A 74 -6.90 10.17 9.53
N TRP A 75 -5.81 10.82 9.15
CA TRP A 75 -5.14 10.62 7.87
C TRP A 75 -4.77 9.14 7.64
N THR A 76 -4.25 8.47 8.66
CA THR A 76 -3.91 7.03 8.59
C THR A 76 -5.15 6.17 8.34
N TYR A 77 -6.27 6.47 9.03
CA TYR A 77 -7.53 5.75 8.81
C TYR A 77 -8.10 5.96 7.41
N ILE A 78 -7.98 7.16 6.85
CA ILE A 78 -8.44 7.46 5.49
C ILE A 78 -7.57 6.74 4.43
N GLN A 79 -6.27 6.56 4.70
CA GLN A 79 -5.37 5.87 3.76
C GLN A 79 -5.54 4.35 3.72
N MET A 80 -5.86 3.70 4.84
CA MET A 80 -5.93 2.24 4.91
C MET A 80 -6.84 1.59 3.86
N PRO A 81 -8.07 2.06 3.63
CA PRO A 81 -8.95 1.49 2.61
C PRO A 81 -8.41 1.66 1.19
N ALA A 82 -7.81 2.81 0.89
CA ALA A 82 -7.20 3.06 -0.42
C ALA A 82 -6.03 2.10 -0.67
N LEU A 83 -5.23 1.84 0.36
CA LEU A 83 -4.10 0.92 0.31
C LEU A 83 -4.58 -0.54 0.14
N ALA A 84 -5.64 -0.93 0.86
CA ALA A 84 -6.26 -2.25 0.75
C ALA A 84 -6.85 -2.52 -0.64
N ILE A 85 -7.60 -1.56 -1.20
CA ILE A 85 -8.15 -1.66 -2.56
C ILE A 85 -7.03 -1.70 -3.59
N GLY A 86 -6.02 -0.83 -3.47
CA GLY A 86 -4.85 -0.83 -4.35
C GLY A 86 -4.12 -2.17 -4.36
N ALA A 87 -3.91 -2.78 -3.20
CA ALA A 87 -3.31 -4.11 -3.07
C ALA A 87 -4.19 -5.20 -3.71
N ALA A 88 -5.51 -5.16 -3.50
CA ALA A 88 -6.45 -6.11 -4.09
C ALA A 88 -6.47 -6.01 -5.63
N VAL A 89 -6.56 -4.79 -6.17
CA VAL A 89 -6.53 -4.52 -7.62
C VAL A 89 -5.20 -4.95 -8.24
N SER A 90 -4.06 -4.65 -7.59
CA SER A 90 -2.74 -5.07 -8.03
C SER A 90 -2.61 -6.60 -8.08
N SER A 91 -3.07 -7.30 -7.03
CA SER A 91 -3.11 -8.76 -7.00
C SER A 91 -3.99 -9.35 -8.10
N MET A 92 -5.20 -8.80 -8.30
CA MET A 92 -6.10 -9.23 -9.37
C MET A 92 -5.49 -8.97 -10.75
N ALA A 93 -4.82 -7.83 -10.96
CA ALA A 93 -4.14 -7.51 -12.20
C ALA A 93 -2.99 -8.51 -12.48
N ALA A 94 -2.14 -8.80 -11.49
CA ALA A 94 -1.06 -9.78 -11.63
C ALA A 94 -1.58 -11.17 -12.02
N GLN A 95 -2.67 -11.63 -11.39
CA GLN A 95 -3.30 -12.90 -11.71
C GLN A 95 -3.88 -12.92 -13.14
N ASN A 96 -4.54 -11.84 -13.58
CA ASN A 96 -5.10 -11.77 -14.93
C ASN A 96 -4.02 -11.66 -16.01
N VAL A 97 -2.90 -10.97 -15.73
CA VAL A 97 -1.72 -10.94 -16.61
C VAL A 97 -1.14 -12.35 -16.75
N GLY A 98 -0.97 -13.08 -15.64
CA GLY A 98 -0.47 -14.45 -15.65
C GLY A 98 -1.37 -15.44 -16.39
N ALA A 99 -2.69 -15.22 -16.36
CA ALA A 99 -3.68 -16.02 -17.08
C ALA A 99 -3.88 -15.61 -18.56
N GLY A 100 -3.11 -14.63 -19.07
CA GLY A 100 -3.24 -14.13 -20.45
C GLY A 100 -4.47 -13.26 -20.71
N ARG A 101 -5.26 -12.92 -19.68
CA ARG A 101 -6.54 -12.18 -19.80
C ARG A 101 -6.34 -10.67 -19.61
N ARG A 102 -5.49 -10.07 -20.43
CA ARG A 102 -5.12 -8.64 -20.31
C ARG A 102 -6.31 -7.69 -20.55
N ASP A 103 -7.29 -8.10 -21.35
CA ASP A 103 -8.51 -7.33 -21.63
C ASP A 103 -9.33 -7.00 -20.38
N ARG A 104 -9.19 -7.79 -19.31
CA ARG A 104 -9.91 -7.58 -18.05
C ARG A 104 -9.25 -6.58 -17.11
N ILE A 105 -7.98 -6.24 -17.34
CA ILE A 105 -7.20 -5.36 -16.44
C ILE A 105 -7.82 -3.96 -16.38
N GLY A 106 -8.23 -3.40 -17.52
CA GLY A 106 -8.85 -2.07 -17.58
C GLY A 106 -10.15 -1.99 -16.78
N ARG A 107 -11.00 -3.03 -16.87
CA ARG A 107 -12.23 -3.12 -16.07
C ARG A 107 -11.96 -3.26 -14.58
N ILE A 108 -10.98 -4.08 -14.19
CA ILE A 108 -10.61 -4.26 -12.77
C ILE A 108 -10.07 -2.95 -12.19
N ALA A 109 -9.23 -2.23 -12.95
CA ALA A 109 -8.72 -0.93 -12.54
C ALA A 109 -9.85 0.11 -12.42
N ALA A 110 -10.77 0.18 -13.39
CA ALA A 110 -11.90 1.10 -13.35
C ALA A 110 -12.83 0.82 -12.16
N SER A 111 -13.18 -0.45 -11.91
CA SER A 111 -13.97 -0.85 -10.74
C SER A 111 -13.23 -0.56 -9.43
N GLY A 112 -11.92 -0.78 -9.38
CA GLY A 112 -11.09 -0.46 -8.22
C GLY A 112 -11.06 1.03 -7.91
N VAL A 113 -10.90 1.88 -8.93
CA VAL A 113 -10.96 3.34 -8.79
C VAL A 113 -12.34 3.76 -8.32
N GLY A 114 -13.42 3.23 -8.90
CA GLY A 114 -14.78 3.53 -8.46
C GLY A 114 -15.03 3.16 -7.00
N PHE A 115 -14.60 1.98 -6.58
CA PHE A 115 -14.72 1.53 -5.18
C PHE A 115 -13.91 2.42 -4.23
N ASN A 116 -12.70 2.79 -4.62
CA ASN A 116 -11.86 3.69 -3.83
C ASN A 116 -12.51 5.07 -3.71
N LEU A 117 -13.08 5.60 -4.79
CA LEU A 117 -13.74 6.90 -4.81
C LEU A 117 -14.97 6.91 -3.89
N VAL A 118 -15.80 5.86 -3.94
CA VAL A 118 -16.98 5.72 -3.08
C VAL A 118 -16.56 5.59 -1.61
N LEU A 119 -15.54 4.79 -1.33
CA LEU A 119 -15.12 4.51 0.05
C LEU A 119 -14.42 5.70 0.69
N THR A 120 -13.44 6.30 -0.01
CA THR A 120 -12.76 7.51 0.46
C THR A 120 -13.71 8.71 0.48
N GLY A 121 -14.54 8.87 -0.55
CA GLY A 121 -15.55 9.93 -0.61
C GLY A 121 -16.60 9.81 0.49
N GLY A 122 -17.05 8.58 0.79
CA GLY A 122 -17.95 8.30 1.90
C GLY A 122 -17.31 8.61 3.26
N LEU A 123 -16.06 8.22 3.47
CA LEU A 123 -15.29 8.56 4.67
C LEU A 123 -15.17 10.08 4.86
N VAL A 124 -14.80 10.81 3.80
CA VAL A 124 -14.71 12.28 3.83
C VAL A 124 -16.06 12.92 4.10
N ALA A 125 -17.14 12.42 3.50
CA ALA A 125 -18.50 12.93 3.73
C ALA A 125 -18.94 12.72 5.18
N VAL A 126 -18.70 11.53 5.75
CA VAL A 126 -18.98 11.24 7.17
C VAL A 126 -18.18 12.19 8.07
N LEU A 127 -16.89 12.37 7.80
CA LEU A 127 -16.04 13.28 8.57
C LEU A 127 -16.53 14.73 8.48
N SER A 128 -16.93 15.18 7.29
CA SER A 128 -17.44 16.54 7.08
C SER A 128 -18.77 16.79 7.82
N VAL A 129 -19.63 15.77 7.92
CA VAL A 129 -20.88 15.85 8.69
C VAL A 129 -20.61 15.89 10.20
N PHE A 130 -19.67 15.07 10.68
CA PHE A 130 -19.28 15.06 12.08
C PHE A 130 -18.54 16.33 12.51
N ASP A 131 -17.69 16.91 11.66
CA ASP A 131 -16.98 18.17 11.95
C ASP A 131 -17.96 19.33 12.13
N ARG A 132 -19.02 19.36 11.30
CA ARG A 132 -20.16 20.29 11.47
C ARG A 132 -20.95 20.09 12.75
N SER A 133 -20.95 18.87 13.29
CA SER A 133 -21.71 18.51 14.51
C SER A 133 -20.90 18.74 15.79
N VAL A 134 -19.57 18.91 15.68
CA VAL A 134 -18.65 19.20 16.80
C VAL A 134 -18.35 20.70 16.92
N LEU A 135 -18.54 21.47 15.85
CA LEU A 135 -18.37 22.93 15.80
C LEU A 135 -19.65 23.75 16.12
N SER A 136 -20.74 23.11 16.56
CA SER A 136 -21.95 23.77 17.11
C SER A 136 -22.21 23.32 18.54
#